data_AF-A0A484IES1-F1
#
_entry.id   AF-A0A484IES1-F1
#
_cell.length_a   1.000
_cell.length_b   1.000
_cell.length_c   1.000
_cell.angle_alpha   90.00
_cell.angle_beta   90.00
_cell.angle_gamma   90.00
#
_symmetry.space_group_name_H-M   'P 1'
#
loop_
_entity.id
_entity.type
_entity.pdbx_description
1 polymer ?
#
loop_
_entity_poly.entity_id
_entity_poly.type
_entity_poly.pdbx_seq_one_letter_code
_entity_poly.pdbx_strand_id
1 'polypeptide(L)'
;MNSALNSLDPSTIEFMEWLISKDTNPGDTLLVVEDYFDKKYVILFDKSMLTNVIVAYRDGMPWCITCNTEDCGHVGFAIYLKQNYDRDDQVVY
;
A
#
# COMPACT_ATOMS: atom_id res chain seq x y z
N MET A 1 -5.60 -23.26 9.18
CA MET A 1 -5.48 -23.29 7.71
C MET A 1 -5.63 -21.85 7.24
N ASN A 2 -4.54 -21.07 7.25
CA ASN A 2 -4.53 -19.66 6.83
C ASN A 2 -3.31 -19.46 5.94
N SER A 3 -3.48 -19.74 4.65
CA SER A 3 -2.41 -19.63 3.65
C SER A 3 -2.94 -18.85 2.46
N ALA A 4 -3.39 -17.62 2.71
CA ALA A 4 -3.64 -16.64 1.65
C ALA A 4 -2.43 -15.70 1.43
N LEU A 5 -1.35 -15.87 2.20
CA LEU A 5 -0.23 -14.91 2.25
C LEU A 5 1.12 -15.48 1.78
N ASN A 6 1.20 -16.72 1.31
CA ASN A 6 2.46 -17.36 0.90
C ASN A 6 2.70 -17.32 -0.63
N SER A 7 2.20 -16.31 -1.33
CA SER A 7 2.42 -16.19 -2.78
C SER A 7 2.40 -14.74 -3.26
N LEU A 8 2.99 -13.82 -2.51
CA LEU A 8 3.51 -12.62 -3.16
C LEU A 8 4.87 -13.02 -3.71
N ASP A 9 4.99 -13.05 -5.03
CA ASP A 9 6.25 -13.37 -5.69
C ASP A 9 7.34 -12.43 -5.17
N PRO A 10 8.59 -12.90 -5.03
CA PRO A 10 9.70 -12.08 -4.54
C PRO A 10 9.82 -10.75 -5.31
N SER A 11 9.55 -10.78 -6.61
CA SER A 11 9.56 -9.59 -7.47
C SER A 11 8.48 -8.57 -7.12
N THR A 12 7.32 -9.01 -6.62
CA THR A 12 6.24 -8.13 -6.14
C THR A 12 6.65 -7.47 -4.83
N ILE A 13 7.35 -8.20 -3.95
CA ILE A 13 7.88 -7.67 -2.70
C ILE A 13 8.98 -6.64 -3.00
N GLU A 14 9.95 -6.96 -3.85
CA GLU A 14 11.02 -6.04 -4.26
C GLU A 14 10.46 -4.76 -4.90
N PHE A 15 9.41 -4.88 -5.72
CA PHE A 15 8.72 -3.73 -6.30
C PHE A 15 8.02 -2.86 -5.24
N MET A 16 7.38 -3.49 -4.25
CA MET A 16 6.75 -2.78 -3.13
C MET A 16 7.79 -2.12 -2.22
N GLU A 17 8.90 -2.78 -1.93
CA GLU A 17 10.02 -2.22 -1.17
C GLU A 17 10.66 -1.04 -1.90
N TRP A 18 10.81 -1.13 -3.23
CA TRP A 18 11.26 -0.01 -4.06
C TRP A 18 10.29 1.17 -3.98
N LEU A 19 8.98 0.91 -4.10
CA LEU A 19 7.94 1.94 -3.94
C LEU A 19 7.94 2.60 -2.56
N ILE A 20 8.44 1.93 -1.52
CA ILE A 20 8.37 2.37 -0.11
C ILE A 20 9.69 2.90 0.40
N SER A 21 10.82 2.64 -0.30
CA SER A 21 12.18 2.90 0.16
C SER A 21 12.28 4.21 0.93
N LYS A 22 12.31 4.06 2.26
CA LYS A 22 12.10 5.13 3.23
C LYS A 22 13.38 5.96 3.43
N ASP A 23 14.52 5.50 2.90
CA ASP A 23 15.82 5.91 3.43
C ASP A 23 16.98 6.08 2.41
N THR A 24 16.78 6.00 1.09
CA THR A 24 17.92 6.17 0.14
C THR A 24 17.92 7.44 -0.69
N ASN A 25 16.82 8.17 -0.78
CA ASN A 25 16.75 9.59 -1.14
C ASN A 25 15.25 9.95 -1.22
N PRO A 26 14.78 11.07 -0.68
CA PRO A 26 13.38 11.49 -0.81
C PRO A 26 12.92 11.72 -2.27
N GLY A 27 13.82 11.59 -3.25
CA GLY A 27 13.55 11.63 -4.69
C GLY A 27 13.21 10.28 -5.35
N ASP A 28 13.41 9.13 -4.70
CA ASP A 28 13.25 7.80 -5.35
C ASP A 28 11.89 7.14 -5.05
N THR A 29 11.28 7.45 -3.90
CA THR A 29 9.97 6.91 -3.51
C THR A 29 8.85 7.57 -4.31
N LEU A 30 8.15 6.83 -5.18
CA LEU A 30 7.05 7.35 -6.01
C LEU A 30 5.76 7.61 -5.21
N LEU A 31 5.55 6.90 -4.10
CA LEU A 31 4.34 6.98 -3.29
C LEU A 31 4.68 7.34 -1.84
N VAL A 32 3.99 8.32 -1.27
CA VAL A 32 4.14 8.72 0.14
C VAL A 32 2.81 8.53 0.84
N VAL A 33 2.78 7.89 2.01
CA VAL A 33 1.56 7.79 2.82
C VAL A 33 1.32 9.14 3.50
N GLU A 34 0.19 9.78 3.20
CA GLU A 34 -0.23 11.00 3.89
C GLU A 34 -1.14 10.69 5.07
N ASP A 35 -2.09 9.77 4.87
CA ASP A 35 -3.05 9.38 5.90
C ASP A 35 -3.41 7.90 5.74
N TYR A 36 -3.63 7.22 6.86
CA TYR A 36 -4.03 5.83 6.87
C TYR A 36 -5.12 5.64 7.93
N PHE A 37 -6.33 5.32 7.48
CA PHE A 37 -7.42 4.94 8.36
C PHE A 37 -7.72 3.46 8.20
N ASP A 38 -7.34 2.68 9.21
CA ASP A 38 -7.48 1.23 9.22
C ASP A 38 -8.87 0.79 8.75
N LYS A 39 -8.89 -0.17 7.84
CA LYS A 39 -10.09 -0.75 7.22
C LYS A 39 -11.03 0.22 6.47
N LYS A 40 -10.75 1.53 6.39
CA LYS A 40 -11.57 2.46 5.58
C LYS A 40 -10.85 2.97 4.34
N TYR A 41 -9.69 3.61 4.50
CA TYR A 41 -8.98 4.20 3.36
C TYR A 41 -7.50 4.45 3.66
N VAL A 42 -6.74 4.63 2.59
CA VAL A 42 -5.37 5.13 2.58
C VAL A 42 -5.31 6.33 1.65
N ILE A 43 -4.64 7.39 2.08
CA ILE A 43 -4.30 8.54 1.25
C ILE A 43 -2.80 8.46 0.94
N LEU A 44 -2.50 8.37 -0.36
CA LEU A 44 -1.16 8.32 -0.90
C LEU A 44 -0.90 9.58 -1.72
N PHE A 45 0.24 10.23 -1.55
CA PHE A 45 0.73 11.22 -2.50
C PHE A 45 1.55 10.52 -3.57
N ASP A 46 1.07 10.55 -4.82
CA ASP A 46 1.80 10.04 -5.98
C ASP A 46 2.66 11.16 -6.57
N LYS A 47 3.99 11.01 -6.50
CA LYS A 47 4.94 11.98 -7.03
C LYS A 47 5.04 11.99 -8.55
N SER A 48 4.69 10.88 -9.21
CA SER A 48 4.64 10.80 -10.68
C SER A 48 3.49 11.65 -11.23
N MET A 49 2.37 11.66 -10.51
CA MET A 49 1.17 12.42 -10.87
C MET A 49 1.05 13.75 -10.13
N LEU A 50 1.90 14.00 -9.13
CA LEU A 50 1.86 15.13 -8.21
C LEU A 50 0.46 15.35 -7.61
N THR A 51 -0.19 14.25 -7.20
CA THR A 51 -1.57 14.29 -6.74
C THR A 51 -1.85 13.31 -5.61
N ASN A 52 -2.89 13.61 -4.84
CA ASN A 52 -3.39 12.72 -3.80
C ASN A 52 -4.25 11.63 -4.43
N VAL A 53 -3.94 10.40 -4.05
CA VAL A 53 -4.61 9.19 -4.45
C VAL A 53 -5.26 8.56 -3.24
N ILE A 54 -6.55 8.34 -3.32
CA ILE A 54 -7.32 7.70 -2.26
C ILE A 54 -7.59 6.26 -2.66
N VAL A 55 -7.15 5.33 -1.82
CA VAL A 55 -7.49 3.91 -1.93
C VAL A 55 -8.45 3.57 -0.81
N ALA A 56 -9.70 3.29 -1.14
CA ALA A 56 -10.72 2.92 -0.15
C ALA A 56 -10.83 1.39 -0.05
N TYR A 57 -11.12 0.88 1.14
CA TYR A 57 -11.47 -0.53 1.32
C TYR A 57 -12.99 -0.66 1.37
N ARG A 58 -13.59 -1.24 0.33
CA ARG A 58 -15.02 -1.56 0.26
C ARG A 58 -15.19 -3.06 0.43
N ASP A 59 -15.93 -3.49 1.45
CA ASP A 59 -16.17 -4.91 1.73
C ASP A 59 -14.89 -5.76 1.82
N GLY A 60 -13.80 -5.15 2.31
CA GLY A 60 -12.48 -5.78 2.41
C GLY A 60 -11.64 -5.71 1.14
N MET A 61 -12.20 -5.31 0.00
CA MET A 61 -11.48 -5.12 -1.25
C MET A 61 -10.97 -3.67 -1.41
N PRO A 62 -9.67 -3.47 -1.66
CA PRO A 62 -9.11 -2.15 -1.95
C PRO A 62 -9.53 -1.66 -3.34
N TRP A 63 -9.87 -0.39 -3.44
CA TRP A 63 -10.28 0.28 -4.68
C TRP A 63 -9.61 1.64 -4.77
N CYS A 64 -8.84 1.87 -5.84
CA CYS A 64 -8.26 3.18 -6.10
C CYS A 64 -9.31 4.09 -6.73
N ILE A 65 -9.65 5.19 -6.03
CA ILE A 65 -10.63 6.17 -6.52
C ILE A 65 -10.07 6.94 -7.72
N THR A 66 -8.77 7.25 -7.71
CA THR A 66 -8.12 8.03 -8.77
C THR A 66 -7.99 7.25 -10.08
N CYS A 67 -7.58 5.98 -10.01
CA CYS A 67 -7.47 5.11 -11.19
C CYS A 67 -8.81 4.45 -11.56
N ASN A 68 -9.81 4.51 -10.67
CA ASN A 68 -11.10 3.86 -10.79
C ASN A 68 -11.00 2.37 -11.14
N THR A 69 -10.11 1.67 -10.43
CA THR A 69 -9.80 0.26 -10.63
C THR A 69 -9.35 -0.40 -9.32
N GLU A 70 -9.54 -1.70 -9.23
CA GLU A 70 -8.97 -2.58 -8.20
C GLU A 70 -7.56 -3.08 -8.56
N ASP A 71 -7.13 -2.90 -9.81
CA ASP A 71 -5.84 -3.38 -10.32
C ASP A 71 -4.95 -2.19 -10.73
N CYS A 72 -4.18 -1.66 -9.77
CA CYS A 72 -3.16 -0.63 -10.01
C CYS A 72 -2.09 -0.62 -8.91
N GLY A 73 -0.97 0.07 -9.17
CA GLY A 73 0.13 0.21 -8.22
C GLY A 73 -0.29 0.80 -6.87
N HIS A 74 -1.23 1.75 -6.85
CA HIS A 74 -1.76 2.32 -5.60
C HIS A 74 -2.50 1.30 -4.76
N VAL A 75 -3.29 0.42 -5.39
CA VAL A 75 -3.98 -0.68 -4.70
C VAL A 75 -2.96 -1.66 -4.13
N GLY A 76 -1.96 -2.07 -4.92
CA GLY A 76 -0.89 -2.95 -4.46
C GLY A 76 -0.17 -2.38 -3.23
N PHE A 77 0.16 -1.09 -3.25
CA PHE A 77 0.77 -0.39 -2.13
C PHE A 77 -0.13 -0.34 -0.88
N ALA A 78 -1.42 -0.06 -1.06
CA ALA A 78 -2.38 -0.06 0.05
C ALA A 78 -2.56 -1.47 0.67
N ILE A 79 -2.52 -2.53 -0.13
CA ILE A 79 -2.53 -3.92 0.38
C ILE A 79 -1.27 -4.18 1.20
N TYR A 80 -0.10 -3.82 0.67
CA TYR A 80 1.17 -3.98 1.38
C TYR A 80 1.16 -3.24 2.72
N LEU A 81 0.70 -1.98 2.74
CA LEU A 81 0.60 -1.20 3.96
C LEU A 81 -0.29 -1.90 4.99
N LYS A 82 -1.47 -2.33 4.58
CA LYS A 82 -2.40 -3.04 5.47
C LYS A 82 -1.76 -4.30 6.06
N GLN A 83 -1.04 -5.08 5.27
CA GLN A 83 -0.35 -6.29 5.75
C GLN A 83 0.82 -6.00 6.70
N ASN A 84 1.52 -4.87 6.53
CA ASN A 84 2.62 -4.49 7.41
C ASN A 84 2.15 -3.82 8.70
N TYR A 85 1.13 -2.97 8.65
CA TYR A 85 0.53 -2.35 9.84
C TYR A 85 -0.21 -3.39 10.71
N ASP A 86 -0.94 -4.34 10.12
CA ASP A 86 -1.61 -5.43 10.86
C ASP A 86 -0.61 -6.37 11.56
N ARG A 87 0.62 -6.48 11.02
CA ARG A 87 1.71 -7.22 11.66
C ARG A 87 2.32 -6.50 12.85
N ASP A 88 2.33 -5.17 12.86
CA ASP A 88 2.89 -4.38 13.97
C ASP A 88 1.95 -4.39 15.20
N ASP A 89 0.63 -4.45 14.99
CA ASP A 89 -0.37 -4.59 16.07
C ASP A 89 -0.34 -5.99 16.73
N GLN A 90 0.25 -6.99 16.07
CA GLN A 90 0.46 -8.34 16.63
C GLN A 90 1.75 -8.48 17.43
N VAL A 91 2.55 -7.42 17.59
CA VAL A 91 3.70 -7.39 18.51
C VAL A 91 3.31 -6.67 19.80
N VAL A 92 2.41 -7.29 20.56
CA VAL A 92 2.21 -6.94 21.97
C VAL A 92 2.83 -8.05 22.81
N TYR A 93 3.88 -7.69 23.56
CA TYR A 93 4.62 -8.51 24.52
C TYR A 93 3.74 -9.16 25.58
#